data_AF-A0A524D8B1-F1
#
_entry.id   AF-A0A524D8B1-F1
#
_cell.length_a   1.000
_cell.length_b   1.000
_cell.length_c   1.000
_cell.angle_alpha   90.00
_cell.angle_beta   90.00
_cell.angle_gamma   90.00
#
_symmetry.space_group_name_H-M   'P 1'
#
loop_
_entity.id
_entity.type
_entity.pdbx_description
1 polymer ?
#
loop_
_entity_poly.entity_id
_entity_poly.type
_entity_poly.pdbx_seq_one_letter_code
_entity_poly.pdbx_strand_id
1 'polypeptide(L)'
;MKVNKHYQDFEEYCPECGGRIISKSFERLCESCGLVVNRLLDRSNYSFRKSEDFNNSSKQYVALGNRTDFIGGLGTYIGYENSKVLKDKMGKLLSPNEQKLFRRLKKNYGKFLKIKDHETEYRIFRILKKISIYLNLNKNVRNNAAYYYKKIKKKEKNVINNISLIAFCIFNAARKEKFNAPITINEIATAFQKFGHRVNPRLILRDGLRYKKHLEINAKPHKSEDYLTRLINQVINHKDLELRLIKKKIPWSKNEYKINLMKMSRSILEQLSKWERGGRNPFILTGAIIYLADKLLTKKNNLKAVLTQKLVSEATKIAEYSIRDHYVNLLKPHFIENKN
;
A
#
# COMPACT_ATOMS: atom_id res chain seq x y z
N MET A 1 30.50 3.57 -16.81
CA MET A 1 30.12 3.34 -18.22
C MET A 1 28.97 4.25 -18.59
N LYS A 2 29.24 5.29 -19.40
CA LYS A 2 28.20 6.06 -20.06
C LYS A 2 27.55 5.11 -21.07
N VAL A 3 26.32 4.68 -20.83
CA VAL A 3 25.53 3.98 -21.85
C VAL A 3 25.18 5.05 -22.87
N ASN A 4 25.93 5.07 -23.99
CA ASN A 4 25.55 5.83 -25.17
C ASN A 4 24.18 5.30 -25.60
N LYS A 5 23.12 6.04 -25.23
CA LYS A 5 21.81 5.86 -25.81
C LYS A 5 21.92 6.34 -27.25
N HIS A 6 22.27 5.44 -28.16
CA HIS A 6 21.85 5.57 -29.55
C HIS A 6 20.32 5.47 -29.54
N TYR A 7 19.64 6.58 -29.31
CA TYR A 7 18.31 6.75 -29.86
C TYR A 7 18.54 6.87 -31.36
N GLN A 8 18.32 5.78 -32.11
CA GLN A 8 18.10 5.91 -33.54
C GLN A 8 16.91 6.84 -33.71
N ASP A 9 17.09 7.93 -34.44
CA ASP A 9 15.99 8.82 -34.82
C ASP A 9 14.93 7.99 -35.52
N PHE A 10 13.79 7.85 -34.87
CA PHE A 10 12.67 7.10 -35.40
C PHE A 10 11.88 8.04 -36.30
N GLU A 11 12.05 7.92 -37.61
CA GLU A 11 11.23 8.65 -38.59
C GLU A 11 9.74 8.37 -38.33
N GLU A 12 8.96 9.42 -38.11
CA GLU A 12 7.50 9.34 -37.90
C GLU A 12 6.72 9.32 -39.22
N TYR A 13 7.38 9.74 -40.31
CA TYR A 13 6.79 9.93 -41.64
C TYR A 13 7.53 9.09 -42.68
N CYS A 14 6.77 8.59 -43.64
CA CYS A 14 7.27 7.78 -44.74
C CYS A 14 8.16 8.63 -45.67
N PRO A 15 9.39 8.17 -46.00
CA PRO A 15 10.29 8.90 -46.91
C PRO A 15 9.73 9.00 -48.33
N GLU A 16 8.88 8.06 -48.76
CA GLU A 16 8.35 8.01 -50.13
C GLU A 16 7.10 8.88 -50.33
N CYS A 17 6.20 8.90 -49.36
CA CYS A 17 4.89 9.55 -49.54
C CYS A 17 4.50 10.53 -48.43
N GLY A 18 5.36 10.74 -47.42
CA GLY A 18 5.06 11.56 -46.25
C GLY A 18 3.97 11.01 -45.33
N GLY A 19 3.40 9.83 -45.63
CA GLY A 19 2.33 9.21 -44.85
C GLY A 19 2.80 8.73 -43.47
N ARG A 20 1.87 8.61 -42.52
CA ARG A 20 2.18 8.21 -41.13
C ARG A 20 2.65 6.75 -41.07
N ILE A 21 3.71 6.51 -40.30
CA ILE A 21 4.22 5.15 -40.06
C ILE A 21 3.51 4.54 -38.83
N ILE A 22 2.90 3.38 -39.01
CA ILE A 22 2.28 2.58 -37.95
C ILE A 22 3.07 1.29 -37.69
N SER A 23 3.01 0.78 -36.45
CA SER A 23 3.66 -0.47 -36.08
C SER A 23 2.64 -1.60 -36.02
N LYS A 24 2.77 -2.62 -36.87
CA LYS A 24 1.89 -3.80 -36.91
C LYS A 24 2.73 -5.06 -37.02
N SER A 25 2.42 -6.07 -36.20
CA SER A 25 3.01 -7.43 -36.30
C SER A 25 4.54 -7.48 -36.50
N PHE A 26 5.29 -6.70 -35.70
CA PHE A 26 6.76 -6.60 -35.71
C PHE A 26 7.41 -5.77 -36.83
N GLU A 27 6.60 -5.16 -37.69
CA GLU A 27 7.08 -4.29 -38.77
C GLU A 27 6.54 -2.88 -38.60
N ARG A 28 7.28 -1.90 -39.12
CA ARG A 28 6.83 -0.51 -39.24
C ARG A 28 6.46 -0.26 -40.69
N LEU A 29 5.21 0.07 -40.92
CA LEU A 29 4.64 0.21 -42.26
C LEU A 29 3.92 1.54 -42.41
N CYS A 30 4.05 2.15 -43.59
CA CYS A 30 3.31 3.35 -43.93
C CYS A 30 1.84 3.01 -44.17
N GLU A 31 0.92 3.74 -43.52
CA GLU A 31 -0.52 3.56 -43.72
C GLU A 31 -0.98 3.93 -45.14
N SER A 32 -0.32 4.89 -45.77
CA SER A 32 -0.74 5.46 -47.05
C SER A 32 -0.22 4.69 -48.27
N CYS A 33 1.02 4.21 -48.26
CA CYS A 33 1.64 3.51 -49.40
C CYS A 33 2.02 2.05 -49.13
N GLY A 34 1.89 1.57 -47.89
CA GLY A 34 2.27 0.20 -47.52
C GLY A 34 3.79 -0.04 -47.42
N LEU A 35 4.64 0.99 -47.60
CA LEU A 35 6.09 0.86 -47.49
C LEU A 35 6.48 0.35 -46.10
N VAL A 36 7.24 -0.75 -46.05
CA VAL A 36 7.83 -1.27 -44.81
C VAL A 36 9.15 -0.54 -44.55
N VAL A 37 9.13 0.38 -43.61
CA VAL A 37 10.27 1.24 -43.27
C VAL A 37 11.30 0.49 -42.42
N ASN A 38 10.87 -0.48 -41.61
CA ASN A 38 11.79 -1.26 -40.79
C ASN A 38 11.21 -2.64 -40.39
N ARG A 39 12.05 -3.69 -40.43
CA ARG A 39 11.66 -5.09 -40.16
C ARG A 39 11.98 -5.61 -38.75
N LEU A 40 12.43 -4.77 -37.82
CA LEU A 40 12.95 -5.25 -36.55
C LEU A 40 12.25 -4.63 -35.34
N LEU A 41 11.19 -5.29 -34.89
CA LEU A 41 10.90 -5.41 -33.46
C LEU A 41 11.17 -6.86 -33.05
N ASP A 42 12.45 -7.20 -32.89
CA ASP A 42 12.77 -8.48 -32.29
C ASP A 42 12.26 -8.46 -30.83
N ARG A 43 11.38 -9.40 -30.47
CA ARG A 43 10.95 -9.51 -29.08
C ARG A 43 12.19 -9.84 -28.30
N SER A 44 12.54 -9.00 -27.32
CA SER A 44 13.68 -9.26 -26.45
C SER A 44 13.66 -10.72 -25.99
N ASN A 45 14.71 -11.48 -26.32
CA ASN A 45 14.86 -12.88 -25.94
C ASN A 45 14.98 -13.08 -24.41
N TYR A 46 14.84 -12.03 -23.61
CA TYR A 46 14.83 -12.15 -22.16
C TYR A 46 13.43 -11.96 -21.56
N SER A 47 13.16 -12.68 -20.47
CA SER A 47 11.93 -12.58 -19.71
C SER A 47 12.21 -12.19 -18.25
N PHE A 48 11.43 -11.24 -17.73
CA PHE A 48 11.50 -10.83 -16.31
C PHE A 48 10.58 -11.66 -15.41
N ARG A 49 9.64 -12.39 -16.00
CA ARG A 49 8.78 -13.35 -15.29
C ARG A 49 9.41 -14.72 -15.48
N LYS A 50 9.65 -15.41 -14.37
CA LYS A 50 10.01 -16.82 -14.40
C LYS A 50 8.83 -17.56 -15.03
N SER A 51 8.98 -18.10 -16.24
CA SER A 51 7.99 -19.03 -16.78
C SER A 51 8.01 -20.29 -15.92
N GLU A 52 6.83 -20.78 -15.55
CA GLU A 52 6.70 -22.13 -15.00
C GLU A 52 6.88 -23.18 -16.10
N ASP A 53 6.64 -22.77 -17.35
CA ASP A 53 6.97 -23.53 -18.53
C ASP A 53 8.50 -23.59 -18.72
N PHE A 54 9.05 -24.76 -18.44
CA PHE A 54 10.39 -25.19 -18.86
C PHE A 54 10.44 -25.56 -20.34
N ASN A 55 9.34 -25.34 -21.08
CA ASN A 55 9.32 -25.56 -22.52
C ASN A 55 10.40 -24.69 -23.16
N ASN A 56 11.11 -25.33 -24.09
CA ASN A 56 12.36 -24.97 -24.75
C ASN A 56 12.25 -23.70 -25.61
N SER A 57 11.56 -22.67 -25.12
CA SER A 57 11.63 -21.33 -25.69
C SER A 57 13.01 -20.78 -25.37
N SER A 58 13.68 -20.22 -26.38
CA SER A 58 14.97 -19.52 -26.32
C SER A 58 14.99 -18.29 -25.40
N LYS A 59 14.01 -18.18 -24.49
CA LYS A 59 13.83 -17.04 -23.59
C LYS A 59 14.72 -17.18 -22.36
N GLN A 60 15.71 -16.32 -22.26
CA GLN A 60 16.61 -16.25 -21.12
C GLN A 60 15.95 -15.47 -19.97
N TYR A 61 15.76 -16.10 -18.81
CA TYR A 61 15.28 -15.36 -17.64
C TYR A 61 16.35 -14.38 -17.15
N VAL A 62 15.98 -13.11 -16.99
CA VAL A 62 16.85 -12.08 -16.44
C VAL A 62 16.19 -11.45 -15.21
N ALA A 63 16.92 -11.40 -14.10
CA ALA A 63 16.48 -10.68 -12.92
C ALA A 63 16.82 -9.19 -13.07
N LEU A 64 15.85 -8.32 -12.77
CA LEU A 64 16.04 -6.86 -12.74
C LEU A 64 17.14 -6.38 -11.77
N GLY A 65 17.60 -7.24 -10.86
CA GLY A 65 18.57 -6.90 -9.82
C GLY A 65 17.99 -5.89 -8.83
N ASN A 66 18.24 -4.60 -9.09
CA ASN A 66 17.78 -3.50 -8.27
C ASN A 66 16.30 -3.19 -8.50
N ARG A 67 15.52 -3.16 -7.41
CA ARG A 67 14.09 -2.77 -7.46
C ARG A 67 13.85 -1.55 -6.59
N THR A 68 12.65 -0.98 -6.67
CA THR A 68 12.28 0.16 -5.84
C THR A 68 12.34 -0.18 -4.35
N ASP A 69 11.80 -1.35 -3.96
CA ASP A 69 11.64 -1.82 -2.58
C ASP A 69 12.71 -2.81 -2.11
N PHE A 70 13.73 -3.04 -2.94
CA PHE A 70 14.79 -4.00 -2.67
C PHE A 70 16.13 -3.50 -3.22
N ILE A 71 17.18 -3.70 -2.45
CA ILE A 71 18.56 -3.49 -2.90
C ILE A 71 19.05 -4.82 -3.41
N GLY A 72 19.15 -4.92 -4.72
CA GLY A 72 19.76 -6.06 -5.40
C GLY A 72 21.11 -5.63 -5.93
N GLY A 73 22.15 -6.40 -5.65
CA GLY A 73 23.42 -6.19 -6.34
C GLY A 73 23.41 -6.89 -7.70
N LEU A 74 24.35 -6.48 -8.55
CA LEU A 74 24.75 -7.28 -9.71
C LEU A 74 25.52 -8.50 -9.20
N GLY A 75 25.14 -9.69 -9.67
CA GLY A 75 25.78 -10.94 -9.25
C GLY A 75 24.82 -12.12 -9.28
N THR A 76 25.37 -13.32 -9.18
CA THR A 76 24.62 -14.56 -9.02
C THR A 76 24.41 -14.86 -7.53
N TYR A 77 23.44 -15.72 -7.20
CA TYR A 77 23.26 -16.22 -5.84
C TYR A 77 23.58 -17.71 -5.82
N ILE A 78 24.15 -18.19 -4.71
CA ILE A 78 24.29 -19.62 -4.47
C ILE A 78 22.90 -20.21 -4.22
N GLY A 79 22.35 -20.85 -5.24
CA GLY A 79 20.97 -21.36 -5.27
C GLY A 79 19.91 -20.27 -5.37
N TYR A 80 18.67 -20.59 -5.01
CA TYR A 80 17.55 -19.64 -5.06
C TYR A 80 17.46 -18.76 -3.81
N GLU A 81 17.06 -17.49 -3.96
CA GLU A 81 17.03 -16.51 -2.87
C GLU A 81 16.27 -17.01 -1.61
N ASN A 82 15.11 -17.65 -1.81
CA ASN A 82 14.23 -18.11 -0.73
C ASN A 82 14.35 -19.61 -0.41
N SER A 83 15.31 -20.34 -0.98
CA SER A 83 15.44 -21.78 -0.69
C SER A 83 16.07 -22.04 0.67
N LYS A 84 15.36 -22.82 1.50
CA LYS A 84 15.85 -23.35 2.80
C LYS A 84 16.74 -24.58 2.62
N VAL A 85 16.48 -25.33 1.56
CA VAL A 85 17.17 -26.57 1.21
C VAL A 85 17.82 -26.37 -0.15
N LEU A 86 19.03 -26.88 -0.31
CA LEU A 86 19.80 -26.75 -1.54
C LEU A 86 19.75 -28.09 -2.26
N LYS A 87 19.66 -28.02 -3.58
CA LYS A 87 19.56 -29.17 -4.46
C LYS A 87 20.68 -29.08 -5.49
N ASP A 88 21.12 -30.23 -5.98
CA ASP A 88 22.06 -30.31 -7.09
C ASP A 88 21.40 -29.92 -8.44
N LYS A 89 22.15 -30.01 -9.54
CA LYS A 89 21.62 -29.73 -10.90
C LYS A 89 20.46 -30.66 -11.29
N MET A 90 20.44 -31.87 -10.74
CA MET A 90 19.44 -32.91 -11.03
C MET A 90 18.20 -32.79 -10.12
N GLY A 91 18.21 -31.85 -9.17
CA GLY A 91 17.12 -31.65 -8.21
C GLY A 91 17.18 -32.56 -6.98
N LYS A 92 18.24 -33.36 -6.83
CA LYS A 92 18.49 -34.19 -5.63
C LYS A 92 18.95 -33.31 -4.47
N LEU A 93 18.60 -33.74 -3.25
CA LEU A 93 19.01 -33.07 -2.02
C LEU A 93 20.51 -33.26 -1.79
N LEU A 94 21.19 -32.18 -1.39
CA LEU A 94 22.59 -32.27 -0.99
C LEU A 94 22.73 -33.04 0.33
N SER A 95 23.87 -33.71 0.53
CA SER A 95 24.17 -34.39 1.79
C SER A 95 24.16 -33.41 2.97
N PRO A 96 23.95 -33.86 4.23
CA PRO A 96 23.91 -32.96 5.39
C PRO A 96 25.16 -32.07 5.54
N ASN A 97 26.34 -32.61 5.23
CA ASN A 97 27.61 -31.90 5.30
C ASN A 97 27.71 -30.80 4.23
N GLU A 98 27.37 -31.13 2.98
CA GLU A 98 27.34 -30.16 1.88
C GLU A 98 26.26 -29.10 2.12
N GLN A 99 25.10 -29.51 2.61
CA GLN A 99 24.01 -28.62 2.94
C GLN A 99 24.45 -27.57 3.99
N LYS A 100 25.25 -27.98 4.99
CA LYS A 100 25.86 -27.08 5.98
C LYS A 100 26.90 -26.16 5.33
N LEU A 101 27.80 -26.70 4.51
CA LEU A 101 28.83 -25.94 3.78
C LEU A 101 28.22 -24.85 2.89
N PHE A 102 27.31 -25.21 1.99
CA PHE A 102 26.72 -24.27 1.05
C PHE A 102 25.76 -23.28 1.73
N ARG A 103 25.11 -23.64 2.84
CA ARG A 103 24.37 -22.66 3.66
C ARG A 103 25.30 -21.60 4.25
N ARG A 104 26.48 -22.01 4.75
CA ARG A 104 27.51 -21.09 5.25
C ARG A 104 28.01 -20.18 4.13
N LEU A 105 28.33 -20.74 2.97
CA LEU A 105 28.78 -19.97 1.80
C LEU A 105 27.70 -18.99 1.31
N LYS A 106 26.45 -19.45 1.14
CA LYS A 106 25.31 -18.60 0.76
C LYS A 106 25.12 -17.43 1.73
N LYS A 107 25.24 -17.68 3.05
CA LYS A 107 25.15 -16.64 4.08
C LYS A 107 26.28 -15.63 3.97
N ASN A 108 27.52 -16.07 3.77
CA ASN A 108 28.69 -15.20 3.67
C ASN A 108 28.71 -14.40 2.37
N TYR A 109 28.45 -15.04 1.23
CA TYR A 109 28.39 -14.39 -0.08
C TYR A 109 27.31 -13.29 -0.10
N GLY A 110 26.12 -13.58 0.44
CA GLY A 110 25.04 -12.60 0.50
C GLY A 110 25.31 -11.38 1.40
N LYS A 111 26.35 -11.38 2.25
CA LYS A 111 26.70 -10.23 3.10
C LYS A 111 27.28 -9.07 2.28
N PHE A 112 28.23 -9.33 1.39
CA PHE A 112 28.92 -8.27 0.63
C PHE A 112 27.95 -7.43 -0.21
N LEU A 113 27.02 -8.09 -0.89
CA LEU A 113 25.94 -7.45 -1.68
C LEU A 113 25.06 -6.50 -0.84
N LYS A 114 25.02 -6.67 0.48
CA LYS A 114 24.15 -5.91 1.40
C LYS A 114 24.91 -4.82 2.17
N ILE A 115 26.22 -4.97 2.29
CA ILE A 115 27.05 -4.20 3.23
C ILE A 115 27.88 -3.14 2.52
N LYS A 116 28.28 -3.34 1.26
CA LYS A 116 29.05 -2.31 0.55
C LYS A 116 28.12 -1.14 0.16
N ASP A 117 28.33 0.04 0.74
CA ASP A 117 27.67 1.34 0.47
C ASP A 117 26.14 1.45 0.66
N HIS A 118 25.46 0.32 0.84
CA HIS A 118 23.99 0.25 0.90
C HIS A 118 23.44 -0.26 2.25
N GLU A 119 24.25 -0.37 3.30
CA GLU A 119 23.83 -0.92 4.61
C GLU A 119 22.57 -0.28 5.16
N THR A 120 22.55 1.05 5.20
CA THR A 120 21.45 1.81 5.79
C THR A 120 20.17 1.56 5.03
N GLU A 121 20.21 1.65 3.70
CA GLU A 121 19.06 1.37 2.84
C GLU A 121 18.58 -0.07 3.03
N TYR A 122 19.49 -1.03 3.13
CA TYR A 122 19.15 -2.44 3.27
C TYR A 122 18.40 -2.69 4.59
N ARG A 123 18.92 -2.11 5.69
CA ARG A 123 18.26 -2.15 7.01
C ARG A 123 16.87 -1.52 6.93
N ILE A 124 16.74 -0.37 6.26
CA ILE A 124 15.47 0.34 6.12
C ILE A 124 14.45 -0.44 5.29
N PHE A 125 14.80 -1.01 4.14
CA PHE A 125 13.84 -1.80 3.37
C PHE A 125 13.46 -3.11 4.05
N ARG A 126 14.36 -3.69 4.86
CA ARG A 126 14.00 -4.81 5.73
C ARG A 126 12.95 -4.40 6.78
N ILE A 127 13.11 -3.22 7.39
CA ILE A 127 12.13 -2.65 8.33
C ILE A 127 10.81 -2.37 7.61
N LEU A 128 10.86 -1.70 6.45
CA LEU A 128 9.68 -1.45 5.61
C LEU A 128 8.94 -2.76 5.29
N LYS A 129 9.65 -3.82 4.92
CA LYS A 129 9.05 -5.14 4.66
C LYS A 129 8.34 -5.70 5.89
N LYS A 130 8.98 -5.68 7.06
CA LYS A 130 8.37 -6.15 8.33
C LYS A 130 7.11 -5.37 8.67
N ILE A 131 7.17 -4.05 8.58
CA ILE A 131 6.05 -3.16 8.92
C ILE A 131 4.92 -3.30 7.90
N SER A 132 5.25 -3.44 6.61
CA SER A 132 4.25 -3.67 5.56
C SER A 132 3.48 -4.95 5.80
N ILE A 133 4.15 -6.03 6.22
CA ILE A 133 3.49 -7.29 6.57
C ILE A 133 2.63 -7.10 7.81
N TYR A 134 3.15 -6.48 8.86
CA TYR A 134 2.41 -6.28 10.11
C TYR A 134 1.15 -5.42 9.95
N LEU A 135 1.20 -4.37 9.12
CA LEU A 135 0.06 -3.51 8.81
C LEU A 135 -0.80 -4.00 7.63
N ASN A 136 -0.48 -5.16 7.05
CA ASN A 136 -1.12 -5.69 5.83
C ASN A 136 -1.18 -4.66 4.69
N LEU A 137 -0.09 -3.93 4.46
CA LEU A 137 0.02 -2.94 3.38
C LEU A 137 0.08 -3.61 2.02
N ASN A 138 -0.66 -3.06 1.06
CA ASN A 138 -0.56 -3.46 -0.35
C ASN A 138 0.86 -3.18 -0.90
N LYS A 139 1.29 -3.97 -1.88
CA LYS A 139 2.56 -3.84 -2.60
C LYS A 139 2.74 -2.43 -3.18
N ASN A 140 1.67 -1.79 -3.64
CA ASN A 140 1.71 -0.41 -4.14
C ASN A 140 2.18 0.58 -3.07
N VAL A 141 1.63 0.50 -1.85
CA VAL A 141 2.05 1.34 -0.71
C VAL A 141 3.53 1.12 -0.42
N ARG A 142 3.97 -0.15 -0.37
CA ARG A 142 5.37 -0.51 -0.12
C ARG A 142 6.31 0.05 -1.18
N ASN A 143 5.97 -0.11 -2.46
CA ASN A 143 6.77 0.37 -3.59
C ASN A 143 6.83 1.91 -3.60
N ASN A 144 5.70 2.58 -3.39
CA ASN A 144 5.63 4.04 -3.30
C ASN A 144 6.45 4.57 -2.13
N ALA A 145 6.37 3.94 -0.95
CA ALA A 145 7.16 4.32 0.21
C ALA A 145 8.66 4.17 -0.04
N ALA A 146 9.08 3.07 -0.68
CA ALA A 146 10.48 2.85 -1.03
C ALA A 146 10.98 3.84 -2.10
N TYR A 147 10.14 4.15 -3.09
CA TYR A 147 10.42 5.18 -4.09
C TYR A 147 10.61 6.56 -3.45
N TYR A 148 9.71 6.98 -2.55
CA TYR A 148 9.82 8.24 -1.83
C TYR A 148 11.10 8.32 -1.00
N TYR A 149 11.44 7.24 -0.30
CA TYR A 149 12.67 7.17 0.47
C TYR A 149 13.91 7.38 -0.43
N LYS A 150 14.00 6.67 -1.56
CA LYS A 150 15.09 6.83 -2.53
C LYS A 150 15.13 8.24 -3.13
N LYS A 151 13.97 8.80 -3.50
CA LYS A 151 13.86 10.17 -4.06
C LYS A 151 14.38 11.21 -3.07
N ILE A 152 14.02 11.10 -1.80
CA ILE A 152 14.49 12.02 -0.75
C ILE A 152 15.98 11.84 -0.50
N LYS A 153 16.46 10.60 -0.33
CA LYS A 153 17.88 10.32 -0.06
C LYS A 153 18.79 10.81 -1.19
N LYS A 154 18.32 10.81 -2.44
CA LYS A 154 19.07 11.36 -3.59
C LYS A 154 19.17 12.89 -3.56
N LYS A 155 18.14 13.59 -3.07
CA LYS A 155 18.08 15.06 -3.07
C LYS A 155 18.58 15.70 -1.78
N GLU A 156 18.46 15.03 -0.65
CA GLU A 156 18.85 15.55 0.67
C GLU A 156 20.25 15.05 1.07
N LYS A 157 21.18 15.97 1.35
CA LYS A 157 22.55 15.63 1.78
C LYS A 157 22.57 14.95 3.17
N ASN A 158 21.81 15.50 4.13
CA ASN A 158 21.82 15.05 5.53
C ASN A 158 20.42 14.62 5.97
N VAL A 159 20.23 13.31 6.14
CA VAL A 159 19.00 12.72 6.69
C VAL A 159 19.10 12.68 8.22
N ILE A 160 18.17 13.34 8.91
CA ILE A 160 18.10 13.39 10.39
C ILE A 160 18.01 11.99 10.99
N ASN A 161 17.02 11.21 10.56
CA ASN A 161 16.82 9.84 11.02
C ASN A 161 16.13 9.01 9.94
N ASN A 162 16.82 7.99 9.45
CA ASN A 162 16.33 7.11 8.39
C ASN A 162 15.05 6.35 8.79
N ILE A 163 14.85 6.04 10.07
CA ILE A 163 13.66 5.35 10.58
C ILE A 163 12.44 6.28 10.54
N SER A 164 12.61 7.53 11.01
CA SER A 164 11.56 8.56 10.93
C SER A 164 11.19 8.85 9.47
N LEU A 165 12.19 8.88 8.59
CA LEU A 165 12.03 9.15 7.17
C LEU A 165 11.21 8.05 6.49
N ILE A 166 11.53 6.77 6.73
CA ILE A 166 10.74 5.69 6.13
C ILE A 166 9.32 5.64 6.68
N ALA A 167 9.11 5.95 7.96
CA ALA A 167 7.77 6.08 8.54
C ALA A 167 6.97 7.20 7.86
N PHE A 168 7.59 8.34 7.59
CA PHE A 168 7.00 9.44 6.82
C PHE A 168 6.69 9.05 5.37
N CYS A 169 7.57 8.28 4.73
CA CYS A 169 7.33 7.77 3.38
C CYS A 169 6.14 6.81 3.32
N ILE A 170 6.01 5.89 4.31
CA ILE A 170 4.85 5.01 4.46
C ILE A 170 3.57 5.83 4.64
N PHE A 171 3.62 6.86 5.48
CA PHE A 171 2.48 7.74 5.74
C PHE A 171 1.99 8.47 4.48
N ASN A 172 2.90 9.03 3.69
CA ASN A 172 2.52 9.68 2.42
C ASN A 172 2.08 8.69 1.35
N ALA A 173 2.67 7.49 1.32
CA ALA A 173 2.24 6.42 0.42
C ALA A 173 0.82 5.95 0.75
N ALA A 174 0.50 5.79 2.04
CA ALA A 174 -0.85 5.43 2.49
C ALA A 174 -1.88 6.51 2.07
N ARG A 175 -1.56 7.80 2.28
CA ARG A 175 -2.43 8.92 1.84
C ARG A 175 -2.71 8.92 0.34
N LYS A 176 -1.72 8.57 -0.48
CA LYS A 176 -1.90 8.48 -1.94
C LYS A 176 -2.87 7.36 -2.33
N GLU A 177 -2.85 6.25 -1.60
CA GLU A 177 -3.66 5.06 -1.88
C GLU A 177 -5.08 5.13 -1.29
N LYS A 178 -5.41 6.16 -0.48
CA LYS A 178 -6.77 6.43 0.03
C LYS A 178 -7.40 5.20 0.71
N PHE A 179 -8.57 4.76 0.24
CA PHE A 179 -9.31 3.60 0.76
C PHE A 179 -8.55 2.26 0.66
N ASN A 180 -7.52 2.17 -0.20
CA ASN A 180 -6.68 0.96 -0.27
C ASN A 180 -5.71 0.85 0.92
N ALA A 181 -5.46 1.95 1.64
CA ALA A 181 -4.58 1.98 2.80
C ALA A 181 -5.11 2.94 3.89
N PRO A 182 -6.27 2.66 4.49
CA PRO A 182 -6.94 3.57 5.43
C PRO A 182 -6.31 3.47 6.82
N ILE A 183 -5.06 3.92 6.92
CA ILE A 183 -4.19 3.76 8.09
C ILE A 183 -3.89 5.11 8.70
N THR A 184 -3.86 5.16 10.01
CA THR A 184 -3.57 6.36 10.79
C THR A 184 -2.08 6.46 11.10
N ILE A 185 -1.61 7.67 11.37
CA ILE A 185 -0.21 7.88 11.79
C ILE A 185 0.13 7.19 13.11
N ASN A 186 -0.87 7.03 13.99
CA ASN A 186 -0.73 6.31 15.26
C ASN A 186 -0.52 4.81 15.02
N GLU A 187 -1.27 4.21 14.08
CA GLU A 187 -1.07 2.81 13.69
C GLU A 187 0.32 2.58 13.10
N ILE A 188 0.85 3.54 12.32
CA ILE A 188 2.24 3.47 11.83
C ILE A 188 3.23 3.54 12.98
N ALA A 189 3.13 4.55 13.86
CA ALA A 189 4.06 4.72 14.98
C ALA A 189 4.06 3.50 15.91
N THR A 190 2.88 2.98 16.26
CA THR A 190 2.75 1.78 17.11
C THR A 190 3.37 0.54 16.45
N ALA A 191 3.26 0.39 15.12
CA ALA A 191 3.94 -0.68 14.40
C ALA A 191 5.48 -0.58 14.52
N PHE A 192 6.05 0.62 14.37
CA PHE A 192 7.49 0.83 14.55
C PHE A 192 7.92 0.52 15.99
N GLN A 193 7.17 0.99 16.99
CA GLN A 193 7.44 0.75 18.41
C GLN A 193 7.45 -0.74 18.75
N LYS A 194 6.50 -1.52 18.22
CA LYS A 194 6.46 -2.99 18.39
C LYS A 194 7.70 -3.71 17.87
N PHE A 195 8.37 -3.16 16.86
CA PHE A 195 9.64 -3.69 16.34
C PHE A 195 10.88 -3.07 17.01
N GLY A 196 10.71 -2.39 18.15
CA GLY A 196 11.81 -1.83 18.95
C GLY A 196 12.32 -0.46 18.46
N HIS A 197 11.58 0.21 17.58
CA HIS A 197 11.97 1.53 17.07
C HIS A 197 11.28 2.66 17.83
N ARG A 198 12.08 3.62 18.33
CA ARG A 198 11.59 4.81 19.05
C ARG A 198 11.01 5.84 18.07
N VAL A 199 9.78 5.62 17.63
CA VAL A 199 9.08 6.49 16.67
C VAL A 199 7.75 6.95 17.26
N ASN A 200 7.49 8.26 17.19
CA ASN A 200 6.24 8.87 17.65
C ASN A 200 5.57 9.62 16.49
N PRO A 201 4.23 9.78 16.48
CA PRO A 201 3.52 10.52 15.43
C PRO A 201 4.08 11.94 15.21
N ARG A 202 4.40 12.64 16.31
CA ARG A 202 5.02 13.98 16.26
C ARG A 202 6.38 13.97 15.56
N LEU A 203 7.21 12.95 15.82
CA LEU A 203 8.53 12.80 15.19
C LEU A 203 8.40 12.56 13.68
N ILE A 204 7.46 11.68 13.27
CA ILE A 204 7.19 11.40 11.85
C ILE A 204 6.82 12.69 11.10
N LEU A 205 5.96 13.52 11.68
CA LEU A 205 5.52 14.77 11.06
C LEU A 205 6.61 15.84 11.08
N ARG A 206 7.23 16.07 12.24
CA ARG A 206 8.30 17.08 12.41
C ARG A 206 9.45 16.84 11.43
N ASP A 207 9.97 15.62 11.41
CA ASP A 207 11.10 15.28 10.53
C ASP A 207 10.63 15.25 9.07
N GLY A 208 9.40 14.78 8.83
CA GLY A 208 8.75 14.75 7.53
C GLY A 208 8.58 16.10 6.85
N LEU A 209 8.32 17.18 7.61
CA LEU A 209 8.16 18.54 7.07
C LEU A 209 9.39 18.99 6.27
N ARG A 210 10.59 18.67 6.76
CA ARG A 210 11.86 18.98 6.07
C ARG A 210 11.94 18.31 4.69
N TYR A 211 11.44 17.09 4.57
CA TYR A 211 11.55 16.29 3.36
C TYR A 211 10.38 16.48 2.39
N LYS A 212 9.29 17.10 2.85
CA LYS A 212 8.08 17.33 2.04
C LYS A 212 8.41 18.07 0.72
N LYS A 213 9.33 19.04 0.75
CA LYS A 213 9.77 19.79 -0.44
C LYS A 213 10.33 18.93 -1.57
N HIS A 214 10.87 17.75 -1.27
CA HIS A 214 11.46 16.84 -2.26
C HIS A 214 10.43 15.97 -2.96
N LEU A 215 9.27 15.83 -2.31
CA LEU A 215 8.13 15.08 -2.75
C LEU A 215 7.15 16.09 -3.33
N GLU A 216 7.12 16.28 -4.66
CA GLU A 216 6.06 17.07 -5.36
C GLU A 216 4.70 16.35 -5.27
N ILE A 217 4.28 15.98 -4.06
CA ILE A 217 3.13 15.15 -3.80
C ILE A 217 2.05 16.04 -3.22
N ASN A 218 0.97 16.19 -3.98
CA ASN A 218 -0.31 16.69 -3.50
C ASN A 218 -1.04 15.61 -2.69
N ALA A 219 -0.40 15.09 -1.63
CA ALA A 219 -0.98 14.09 -0.76
C ALA A 219 -2.03 14.76 0.12
N LYS A 220 -3.30 14.67 -0.31
CA LYS A 220 -4.44 15.12 0.49
C LYS A 220 -4.55 14.25 1.75
N PRO A 221 -4.99 14.82 2.89
CA PRO A 221 -5.33 14.01 4.06
C PRO A 221 -6.43 13.01 3.70
N HIS A 222 -6.45 11.87 4.39
CA HIS A 222 -7.53 10.91 4.26
C HIS A 222 -8.86 11.54 4.64
N LYS A 223 -9.91 11.16 3.90
CA LYS A 223 -11.28 11.58 4.23
C LYS A 223 -11.95 10.53 5.11
N SER A 224 -13.08 10.88 5.71
CA SER A 224 -13.88 9.96 6.53
C SER A 224 -14.36 8.75 5.72
N GLU A 225 -14.68 8.95 4.44
CA GLU A 225 -15.10 7.91 3.50
C GLU A 225 -14.05 6.80 3.35
N ASP A 226 -12.75 7.15 3.37
CA ASP A 226 -11.66 6.20 3.19
C ASP A 226 -11.65 5.14 4.31
N TYR A 227 -12.10 5.51 5.52
CA TYR A 227 -12.07 4.64 6.71
C TYR A 227 -13.33 3.77 6.89
N LEU A 228 -14.43 4.08 6.20
CA LEU A 228 -15.74 3.42 6.40
C LEU A 228 -15.64 1.91 6.29
N THR A 229 -15.10 1.39 5.18
CA THR A 229 -15.02 -0.04 4.92
C THR A 229 -14.26 -0.76 6.02
N ARG A 230 -13.14 -0.19 6.47
CA ARG A 230 -12.33 -0.77 7.54
C ARG A 230 -13.08 -0.76 8.87
N LEU A 231 -13.58 0.39 9.30
CA LEU A 231 -14.22 0.53 10.62
C LEU A 231 -15.50 -0.29 10.72
N ILE A 232 -16.31 -0.33 9.66
CA ILE A 232 -17.51 -1.19 9.62
C ILE A 232 -17.09 -2.64 9.72
N ASN A 233 -16.08 -3.10 8.99
CA ASN A 233 -15.60 -4.48 9.13
C ASN A 233 -15.11 -4.79 10.56
N GLN A 234 -14.48 -3.84 11.25
CA GLN A 234 -14.07 -4.01 12.64
C GLN A 234 -15.28 -4.16 13.58
N VAL A 235 -16.31 -3.34 13.41
CA VAL A 235 -17.56 -3.43 14.18
C VAL A 235 -18.30 -4.74 13.89
N ILE A 236 -18.39 -5.13 12.62
CA ILE A 236 -19.04 -6.36 12.17
C ILE A 236 -18.36 -7.60 12.74
N ASN A 237 -17.03 -7.58 12.84
CA ASN A 237 -16.25 -8.70 13.37
C ASN A 237 -16.09 -8.66 14.91
N HIS A 238 -16.75 -7.74 15.60
CA HIS A 238 -16.72 -7.69 17.07
C HIS A 238 -17.47 -8.88 17.67
N LYS A 239 -16.89 -9.49 18.72
CA LYS A 239 -17.40 -10.73 19.35
C LYS A 239 -18.85 -10.58 19.83
N ASP A 240 -19.19 -9.43 20.41
CA ASP A 240 -20.51 -9.22 21.02
C ASP A 240 -21.61 -8.83 20.04
N LEU A 241 -21.28 -8.58 18.76
CA LEU A 241 -22.26 -8.05 17.82
C LEU A 241 -23.38 -9.06 17.55
N GLU A 242 -23.04 -10.33 17.30
CA GLU A 242 -24.01 -11.38 16.97
C GLU A 242 -25.02 -11.59 18.11
N LEU A 243 -24.53 -11.68 19.35
CA LEU A 243 -25.38 -11.78 20.54
C LEU A 243 -26.31 -10.57 20.68
N ARG A 244 -25.83 -9.37 20.33
CA ARG A 244 -26.65 -8.15 20.38
C ARG A 244 -27.68 -8.09 19.27
N LEU A 245 -27.38 -8.54 18.05
CA LEU A 245 -28.36 -8.64 16.97
C LEU A 245 -29.53 -9.53 17.38
N ILE A 246 -29.24 -10.70 17.98
CA ILE A 246 -30.26 -11.63 18.50
C ILE A 246 -31.04 -10.99 19.66
N LYS A 247 -30.35 -10.45 20.67
CA LYS A 247 -30.99 -9.84 21.85
C LYS A 247 -31.89 -8.65 21.49
N LYS A 248 -31.54 -7.90 20.44
CA LYS A 248 -32.32 -6.75 19.96
C LYS A 248 -33.38 -7.15 18.92
N LYS A 249 -33.51 -8.44 18.60
CA LYS A 249 -34.48 -9.01 17.64
C LYS A 249 -34.38 -8.34 16.27
N ILE A 250 -33.16 -8.15 15.77
CA ILE A 250 -32.93 -7.58 14.44
C ILE A 250 -33.22 -8.65 13.37
N PRO A 251 -34.04 -8.38 12.36
CA PRO A 251 -34.42 -9.37 11.35
C PRO A 251 -33.35 -9.61 10.28
N TRP A 252 -32.29 -8.80 10.27
CA TRP A 252 -31.26 -8.84 9.24
C TRP A 252 -30.14 -9.83 9.55
N SER A 253 -29.63 -10.47 8.50
CA SER A 253 -28.37 -11.19 8.59
C SER A 253 -27.20 -10.25 8.89
N LYS A 254 -26.08 -10.78 9.39
CA LYS A 254 -24.85 -10.01 9.64
C LYS A 254 -24.37 -9.25 8.40
N ASN A 255 -24.53 -9.85 7.21
CA ASN A 255 -24.16 -9.25 5.93
C ASN A 255 -25.14 -8.15 5.51
N GLU A 256 -26.44 -8.35 5.66
CA GLU A 256 -27.43 -7.29 5.41
C GLU A 256 -27.24 -6.10 6.35
N TYR A 257 -27.02 -6.36 7.64
CA TYR A 257 -26.74 -5.32 8.62
C TYR A 257 -25.50 -4.50 8.21
N LYS A 258 -24.42 -5.16 7.78
CA LYS A 258 -23.23 -4.49 7.23
C LYS A 258 -23.56 -3.60 6.02
N ILE A 259 -24.36 -4.08 5.08
CA ILE A 259 -24.74 -3.32 3.88
C ILE A 259 -25.59 -2.10 4.26
N ASN A 260 -26.57 -2.28 5.15
CA ASN A 260 -27.44 -1.19 5.62
C ASN A 260 -26.64 -0.13 6.38
N LEU A 261 -25.75 -0.56 7.27
CA LEU A 261 -24.84 0.33 8.01
C LEU A 261 -23.94 1.13 7.07
N MET A 262 -23.40 0.48 6.04
CA MET A 262 -22.58 1.14 5.01
C MET A 262 -23.37 2.19 4.23
N LYS A 263 -24.57 1.83 3.74
CA LYS A 263 -25.44 2.75 2.99
C LYS A 263 -25.83 3.96 3.83
N MET A 264 -26.27 3.73 5.07
CA MET A 264 -26.64 4.82 5.98
C MET A 264 -25.45 5.72 6.33
N SER A 265 -24.29 5.13 6.61
CA SER A 265 -23.07 5.91 6.91
C SER A 265 -22.64 6.80 5.74
N ARG A 266 -22.78 6.33 4.50
CA ARG A 266 -22.51 7.14 3.30
C ARG A 266 -23.52 8.28 3.13
N SER A 267 -24.80 8.00 3.33
CA SER A 267 -25.85 9.03 3.25
C SER A 267 -25.66 10.13 4.29
N ILE A 268 -25.28 9.79 5.52
CA ILE A 268 -24.94 10.77 6.57
C ILE A 268 -23.76 11.63 6.13
N LEU A 269 -22.71 11.01 5.59
CA LEU A 269 -21.57 11.77 5.08
C LEU A 269 -22.01 12.71 3.96
N GLU A 270 -22.72 12.25 2.95
CA GLU A 270 -23.19 13.09 1.83
C GLU A 270 -23.96 14.33 2.28
N GLN A 271 -24.73 14.24 3.37
CA GLN A 271 -25.47 15.36 3.95
C GLN A 271 -24.57 16.35 4.72
N LEU A 272 -23.41 15.93 5.21
CA LEU A 272 -22.46 16.79 5.92
C LEU A 272 -21.58 17.58 4.95
N SER A 273 -21.64 18.90 5.07
CA SER A 273 -20.80 19.85 4.34
C SER A 273 -19.32 19.77 4.76
N LYS A 274 -18.43 20.33 3.92
CA LYS A 274 -16.99 20.41 4.25
C LYS A 274 -16.71 21.24 5.51
N TRP A 275 -17.55 22.24 5.80
CA TRP A 275 -17.42 23.11 6.96
C TRP A 275 -17.71 22.35 8.25
N GLU A 276 -18.83 21.62 8.29
CA GLU A 276 -19.21 20.78 9.43
C GLU A 276 -18.18 19.68 9.72
N ARG A 277 -17.57 19.12 8.68
CA ARG A 277 -16.50 18.12 8.82
C ARG A 277 -15.14 18.76 9.15
N GLY A 278 -14.97 20.07 8.93
CA GLY A 278 -13.72 20.79 9.08
C GLY A 278 -13.19 20.77 10.52
N GLY A 279 -11.86 20.71 10.67
CA GLY A 279 -11.18 20.71 11.98
C GLY A 279 -11.28 19.41 12.79
N ARG A 280 -12.17 18.49 12.42
CA ARG A 280 -12.36 17.20 13.12
C ARG A 280 -11.46 16.12 12.55
N ASN A 281 -11.09 15.16 13.39
CA ASN A 281 -10.30 14.01 12.94
C ASN A 281 -11.17 13.07 12.09
N PRO A 282 -10.85 12.87 10.79
CA PRO A 282 -11.71 12.08 9.90
C PRO A 282 -11.94 10.64 10.38
N PHE A 283 -10.95 10.04 11.04
CA PHE A 283 -11.03 8.67 11.56
C PHE A 283 -12.04 8.55 12.71
N ILE A 284 -11.97 9.49 13.66
CA ILE A 284 -12.88 9.55 14.83
C ILE A 284 -14.30 9.87 14.36
N LEU A 285 -14.43 10.82 13.44
CA LEU A 285 -15.72 11.19 12.86
C LEU A 285 -16.39 9.99 12.19
N THR A 286 -15.66 9.16 11.45
CA THR A 286 -16.22 7.94 10.86
C THR A 286 -16.74 6.97 11.92
N GLY A 287 -16.04 6.80 13.04
CA GLY A 287 -16.53 5.98 14.17
C GLY A 287 -17.84 6.51 14.77
N ALA A 288 -17.94 7.83 14.96
CA ALA A 288 -19.17 8.47 15.43
C ALA A 288 -20.32 8.37 14.42
N ILE A 289 -20.03 8.46 13.13
CA ILE A 289 -21.02 8.29 12.05
C ILE A 289 -21.55 6.87 12.00
N ILE A 290 -20.71 5.85 12.20
CA ILE A 290 -21.16 4.45 12.28
C ILE A 290 -22.13 4.26 13.45
N TYR A 291 -21.84 4.87 14.61
CA TYR A 291 -22.74 4.86 15.75
C TYR A 291 -24.08 5.58 15.47
N LEU A 292 -24.05 6.74 14.81
CA LEU A 292 -25.26 7.45 14.39
C LEU A 292 -26.07 6.63 13.36
N ALA A 293 -25.38 6.00 12.41
CA ALA A 293 -26.00 5.21 11.35
C ALA A 293 -26.85 4.07 11.92
N ASP A 294 -26.34 3.36 12.92
CA ASP A 294 -27.12 2.33 13.62
C ASP A 294 -28.38 2.93 14.27
N LYS A 295 -28.25 4.05 14.98
CA LYS A 295 -29.42 4.71 15.59
C LYS A 295 -30.47 5.11 14.57
N LEU A 296 -30.07 5.72 13.45
CA LEU A 296 -30.99 6.14 12.41
C LEU A 296 -31.66 4.95 11.71
N LEU A 297 -30.91 3.87 11.45
CA LEU A 297 -31.48 2.61 10.94
C LEU A 297 -32.53 2.07 11.91
N THR A 298 -32.23 2.05 13.20
CA THR A 298 -33.17 1.52 14.18
C THR A 298 -34.41 2.42 14.35
N LYS A 299 -34.27 3.74 14.27
CA LYS A 299 -35.41 4.67 14.30
C LYS A 299 -36.29 4.51 13.05
N LYS A 300 -35.68 4.35 11.87
CA LYS A 300 -36.42 4.18 10.59
C LYS A 300 -37.22 2.87 10.55
N ASN A 301 -36.71 1.82 11.18
CA ASN A 301 -37.31 0.48 11.14
C ASN A 301 -38.07 0.10 12.43
N ASN A 302 -38.25 1.05 13.37
CA ASN A 302 -38.84 0.80 14.69
C ASN A 302 -38.17 -0.35 15.47
N LEU A 303 -36.84 -0.45 15.36
CA LEU A 303 -36.01 -1.45 16.02
C LEU A 303 -35.25 -0.83 17.21
N LYS A 304 -34.61 -1.68 18.02
CA LYS A 304 -33.74 -1.23 19.13
C LYS A 304 -32.29 -1.13 18.65
N ALA A 305 -31.62 -0.03 19.01
CA ALA A 305 -30.20 0.20 18.69
C ALA A 305 -29.30 -0.98 19.10
N VAL A 306 -28.45 -1.41 18.18
CA VAL A 306 -27.53 -2.53 18.33
C VAL A 306 -26.22 -2.03 18.90
N LEU A 307 -25.65 -0.97 18.33
CA LEU A 307 -24.34 -0.45 18.70
C LEU A 307 -24.42 0.45 19.93
N THR A 308 -23.44 0.27 20.83
CA THR A 308 -23.16 1.19 21.93
C THR A 308 -21.86 1.94 21.66
N GLN A 309 -21.66 3.08 22.33
CA GLN A 309 -20.41 3.85 22.22
C GLN A 309 -19.22 2.97 22.66
N LYS A 310 -19.35 2.25 23.78
CA LYS A 310 -18.40 1.24 24.24
C LYS A 310 -18.06 0.18 23.17
N LEU A 311 -19.05 -0.43 22.52
CA LEU A 311 -18.81 -1.46 21.50
C LEU A 311 -18.06 -0.89 20.29
N VAL A 312 -18.45 0.30 19.82
CA VAL A 312 -17.73 0.95 18.71
C VAL A 312 -16.31 1.32 19.12
N SER A 313 -16.12 1.81 20.34
CA SER A 313 -14.81 2.13 20.94
C SER A 313 -13.89 0.91 20.96
N GLU A 314 -14.36 -0.21 21.51
CA GLU A 314 -13.60 -1.47 21.60
C GLU A 314 -13.26 -2.05 20.22
N ALA A 315 -14.23 -2.04 19.29
CA ALA A 315 -14.01 -2.55 17.94
C ALA A 315 -13.01 -1.70 17.13
N THR A 316 -13.12 -0.38 17.21
CA THR A 316 -12.36 0.55 16.35
C THR A 316 -11.09 1.10 17.00
N LYS A 317 -10.91 0.89 18.33
CA LYS A 317 -9.86 1.49 19.16
C LYS A 317 -9.89 3.02 19.17
N ILE A 318 -11.06 3.61 18.94
CA ILE A 318 -11.32 5.04 19.13
C ILE A 318 -11.78 5.23 20.57
N ALA A 319 -11.32 6.27 21.26
CA ALA A 319 -11.76 6.52 22.63
C ALA A 319 -13.25 6.84 22.69
N GLU A 320 -13.95 6.24 23.66
CA GLU A 320 -15.40 6.36 23.82
C GLU A 320 -15.87 7.82 23.96
N TYR A 321 -15.13 8.63 24.73
CA TYR A 321 -15.42 10.05 24.88
C TYR A 321 -15.32 10.83 23.55
N SER A 322 -14.40 10.45 22.66
CA SER A 322 -14.27 11.09 21.34
C SER A 322 -15.43 10.77 20.41
N ILE A 323 -15.95 9.54 20.47
CA ILE A 323 -17.17 9.14 19.74
C ILE A 323 -18.35 9.96 20.26
N ARG A 324 -18.47 10.07 21.59
CA ARG A 324 -19.54 10.84 22.25
C ARG A 324 -19.48 12.32 21.90
N ASP A 325 -18.30 12.93 21.94
CA ASP A 325 -18.09 14.33 21.61
C ASP A 325 -18.57 14.67 20.19
N HIS A 326 -18.13 13.91 19.19
CA HIS A 326 -18.56 14.12 17.81
C HIS A 326 -20.05 13.81 17.61
N TYR A 327 -20.59 12.84 18.35
CA TYR A 327 -22.01 12.54 18.29
C TYR A 327 -22.87 13.68 18.86
N VAL A 328 -22.54 14.20 20.04
CA VAL A 328 -23.34 15.23 20.74
C VAL A 328 -23.18 16.59 20.07
N ASN A 329 -21.97 16.99 19.72
CA ASN A 329 -21.69 18.35 19.25
C ASN A 329 -21.98 18.57 17.76
N LEU A 330 -22.09 17.50 16.97
CA LEU A 330 -22.29 17.61 15.52
C LEU A 330 -23.46 16.74 15.05
N LEU A 331 -23.40 15.44 15.28
CA LEU A 331 -24.29 14.51 14.60
C LEU A 331 -25.74 14.53 15.13
N LYS A 332 -25.92 14.63 16.45
CA LYS A 332 -27.24 14.62 17.09
C LYS A 332 -28.06 15.86 16.72
N PRO A 333 -27.54 17.11 16.80
CA PRO A 333 -28.28 18.30 16.40
C PRO A 333 -28.76 18.23 14.95
N HIS A 334 -27.84 17.87 14.04
CA HIS A 334 -28.14 17.85 12.60
C HIS A 334 -29.16 16.78 12.18
N PHE A 335 -29.11 15.58 12.77
CA PHE A 335 -29.89 14.44 12.25
C PHE A 335 -31.06 14.00 13.13
N ILE A 336 -31.06 14.40 14.41
CA ILE A 336 -32.05 13.95 15.39
C ILE A 336 -32.90 15.11 15.90
N GLU A 337 -32.31 16.26 16.21
CA GLU A 337 -33.02 17.40 16.82
C GLU A 337 -33.62 18.35 15.77
N ASN A 338 -32.94 18.62 14.65
CA ASN A 338 -33.45 19.47 13.58
C ASN A 338 -34.54 18.85 12.67
N LYS A 339 -35.18 17.76 13.10
CA LYS A 339 -36.25 17.07 12.35
C LYS A 339 -37.58 17.00 13.12
N ASN A 340 -37.71 17.77 14.19
CA ASN A 340 -38.99 17.99 14.88
C ASN A 340 -39.53 19.36 14.53
#